data_AF-A0A093G8W7-F1
#
_entry.id   AF-A0A093G8W7-F1
#
_cell.length_a   1.000
_cell.length_b   1.000
_cell.length_c   1.000
_cell.angle_alpha   90.00
_cell.angle_beta   90.00
_cell.angle_gamma   90.00
#
_symmetry.space_group_name_H-M   'P 1'
#
loop_
_entity.id
_entity.type
_entity.pdbx_description
1 polymer ?
#
loop_
_entity_poly.entity_id
_entity_poly.type
_entity_poly.pdbx_seq_one_letter_code
_entity_poly.pdbx_strand_id
1 'polypeptide(L)'
;RFRYYQNVCTQSYSFAWWDWERWEREIDWMALSGINLAPAFTGQEAVWQRVYRSLGLNQSEIDAYFTGPAFLAWNRMGNLRGWAGPLPPSWHLKQLYLQYRIVERMRSLGMATVLPAFAGHVPQGVLRVFPHVNATRLGGWSHFDCTYSCTYLLDPEDPMFQVIGTLFLKELVKEFGTDHIYSADTFNEMTPLSSDPAYLARVSSAVFKSMTGADPEAVWLMQGWLFQHQPDFWQPAQVQALLRAVPLGRMIVLDLFAESKPVYLWTESFYGQPFIWCMLHNFGGNHGLFGTVEAINRGPFAARSFPNSTMVGTGVVPEGIDQNDMVYELMNEVGWRQEPRPPPALLAAGGLLVYALLPELDSLLSSHSLFLLGRWLESARAMATSDREAEQYELNARNQVTLWGPSGNILDYANKQLGGLVLDYYAVRWSLFVSVLVESLNSGIPFHQDQFNQAVFQVERGFVYNRKRYPAVPAGDTLQISRRLFLKYYPR
;
A
#
# COMPACT_ATOMS: atom_id res chain seq x y z
N ARG A 1 22.18 -2.03 -10.84
CA ARG A 1 22.12 -0.55 -10.84
C ARG A 1 21.26 -0.03 -9.69
N PHE A 2 20.08 -0.61 -9.47
CA PHE A 2 19.20 -0.22 -8.37
C PHE A 2 18.93 -1.38 -7.40
N ARG A 3 18.79 -1.05 -6.12
CA ARG A 3 18.11 -1.86 -5.10
C ARG A 3 16.97 -1.01 -4.58
N TYR A 4 15.75 -1.40 -4.94
CA TYR A 4 14.53 -0.64 -4.72
C TYR A 4 13.82 -1.12 -3.44
N TYR A 5 13.21 -0.20 -2.70
CA TYR A 5 12.41 -0.54 -1.53
C TYR A 5 11.10 0.25 -1.51
N GLN A 6 10.07 -0.37 -0.93
CA GLN A 6 8.72 0.11 -0.63
C GLN A 6 7.69 -0.10 -1.75
N ASN A 7 6.49 -0.46 -1.32
CA ASN A 7 5.27 -0.37 -2.11
C ASN A 7 4.58 0.98 -1.84
N VAL A 8 3.72 1.41 -2.74
CA VAL A 8 2.83 2.55 -2.47
C VAL A 8 1.88 2.26 -1.30
N CYS A 9 1.48 0.99 -1.13
CA CYS A 9 0.64 0.53 -0.03
C CYS A 9 1.34 0.60 1.34
N THR A 10 2.68 0.45 1.40
CA THR A 10 3.46 0.47 2.66
C THR A 10 3.32 1.80 3.39
N GLN A 11 3.14 2.88 2.62
CA GLN A 11 2.88 4.23 3.13
C GLN A 11 1.63 4.29 4.02
N SER A 12 0.65 3.43 3.77
CA SER A 12 -0.62 3.37 4.51
C SER A 12 -0.64 2.25 5.55
N TYR A 13 -0.22 1.03 5.19
CA TYR A 13 -0.31 -0.13 6.09
C TYR A 13 0.76 -0.16 7.18
N SER A 14 1.86 0.58 7.00
CA SER A 14 2.94 0.59 7.98
C SER A 14 3.33 2.01 8.39
N PHE A 15 3.48 2.94 7.42
CA PHE A 15 4.14 4.22 7.69
C PHE A 15 3.19 5.34 8.11
N ALA A 16 1.87 5.13 8.02
CA ALA A 16 0.85 6.17 8.20
C ALA A 16 1.00 6.97 9.50
N TRP A 17 1.52 6.34 10.55
CA TRP A 17 1.64 6.96 11.88
C TRP A 17 3.08 7.13 12.35
N TRP A 18 4.05 7.03 11.46
CA TRP A 18 5.45 7.17 11.82
C TRP A 18 5.84 8.62 12.06
N ASP A 19 6.61 8.82 13.12
CA ASP A 19 7.35 10.04 13.39
C ASP A 19 8.74 9.98 12.74
N TRP A 20 9.55 11.01 13.01
CA TRP A 20 10.90 11.08 12.48
C TRP A 20 11.79 9.96 13.05
N GLU A 21 11.69 9.65 14.34
CA GLU A 21 12.56 8.64 14.98
C GLU A 21 12.34 7.24 14.40
N ARG A 22 11.11 6.90 14.00
CA ARG A 22 10.85 5.65 13.28
C ARG A 22 11.35 5.70 11.84
N TRP A 23 11.19 6.82 11.13
CA TRP A 23 11.70 7.00 9.77
C TRP A 23 13.23 6.96 9.69
N GLU A 24 13.93 7.60 10.64
CA GLU A 24 15.38 7.61 10.71
C GLU A 24 15.96 6.20 10.83
N ARG A 25 15.37 5.38 11.72
CA ARG A 25 15.72 3.95 11.84
C ARG A 25 15.46 3.15 10.58
N GLU A 26 14.38 3.46 9.86
CA GLU A 26 14.09 2.81 8.58
C GLU A 26 15.13 3.16 7.53
N ILE A 27 15.52 4.43 7.43
CA ILE A 27 16.52 4.89 6.46
C ILE A 27 17.90 4.31 6.77
N ASP A 28 18.24 4.18 8.06
CA ASP A 28 19.46 3.48 8.48
C ASP A 28 19.42 2.00 8.07
N TRP A 29 18.30 1.31 8.27
CA TRP A 29 18.11 -0.07 7.80
C TRP A 29 18.19 -0.18 6.28
N MET A 30 17.59 0.76 5.54
CA MET A 30 17.67 0.85 4.09
C MET A 30 19.13 0.94 3.63
N ALA A 31 19.93 1.79 4.29
CA ALA A 31 21.35 1.97 3.96
C ALA A 31 22.17 0.71 4.24
N LEU A 32 21.96 0.07 5.41
CA LEU A 32 22.60 -1.20 5.77
C LEU A 32 22.22 -2.32 4.79
N SER A 33 21.00 -2.30 4.28
CA SER A 33 20.49 -3.25 3.28
C SER A 33 20.95 -2.93 1.85
N GLY A 34 21.66 -1.81 1.64
CA GLY A 34 22.16 -1.41 0.32
C GLY A 34 21.11 -0.80 -0.60
N ILE A 35 19.95 -0.42 -0.08
CA ILE A 35 18.91 0.27 -0.83
C ILE A 35 19.44 1.63 -1.28
N ASN A 36 19.22 1.93 -2.56
CA ASN A 36 19.67 3.20 -3.14
C ASN A 36 18.61 3.89 -4.01
N LEU A 37 17.39 3.34 -4.06
CA LEU A 37 16.24 3.91 -4.73
C LEU A 37 14.99 3.61 -3.90
N ALA A 38 14.27 4.63 -3.44
CA ALA A 38 13.01 4.42 -2.73
C ALA A 38 12.06 5.62 -2.86
N PRO A 39 10.74 5.41 -2.76
CA PRO A 39 9.75 6.47 -2.66
C PRO A 39 9.98 7.41 -1.48
N ALA A 40 9.79 8.71 -1.73
CA ALA A 40 9.66 9.73 -0.70
C ALA A 40 8.33 10.45 -0.94
N PHE A 41 7.23 9.82 -0.51
CA PHE A 41 5.86 10.21 -0.86
C PHE A 41 5.15 11.01 0.24
N THR A 42 5.80 11.17 1.39
CA THR A 42 5.28 11.87 2.57
C THR A 42 4.96 13.32 2.21
N GLY A 43 3.80 13.82 2.64
CA GLY A 43 3.42 15.23 2.48
C GLY A 43 2.92 15.66 1.10
N GLN A 44 2.81 14.76 0.12
CA GLN A 44 2.37 15.13 -1.24
C GLN A 44 0.97 15.77 -1.29
N GLU A 45 0.06 15.44 -0.35
CA GLU A 45 -1.27 16.06 -0.26
C GLU A 45 -1.18 17.57 0.07
N ALA A 46 -0.15 18.01 0.79
CA ALA A 46 0.06 19.41 1.09
C ALA A 46 0.46 20.20 -0.17
N VAL A 47 1.26 19.59 -1.05
CA VAL A 47 1.63 20.17 -2.35
C VAL A 47 0.41 20.20 -3.27
N TRP A 48 -0.35 19.11 -3.35
CA TRP A 48 -1.62 19.09 -4.09
C TRP A 48 -2.61 20.14 -3.58
N GLN A 49 -2.72 20.35 -2.27
CA GLN A 49 -3.58 21.40 -1.71
C GLN A 49 -3.18 22.79 -2.23
N ARG A 50 -1.89 23.10 -2.33
CA ARG A 50 -1.41 24.37 -2.91
C ARG A 50 -1.78 24.47 -4.39
N VAL A 51 -1.54 23.41 -5.15
CA VAL A 51 -1.88 23.33 -6.58
C VAL A 51 -3.38 23.56 -6.79
N TYR A 52 -4.24 22.81 -6.11
CA TYR A 52 -5.68 22.93 -6.24
C TYR A 52 -6.22 24.29 -5.81
N ARG A 53 -5.70 24.88 -4.72
CA ARG A 53 -6.04 26.26 -4.33
C ARG A 53 -5.62 27.26 -5.40
N SER A 54 -4.43 27.12 -5.98
CA SER A 54 -3.96 28.01 -7.05
C SER A 54 -4.80 27.90 -8.34
N LEU A 55 -5.40 26.72 -8.56
CA LEU A 55 -6.36 26.46 -9.64
C LEU A 55 -7.80 26.91 -9.30
N GLY A 56 -8.07 27.48 -8.12
CA GLY A 56 -9.39 28.01 -7.76
C GLY A 56 -10.35 27.04 -7.07
N LEU A 57 -9.86 25.90 -6.56
CA LEU A 57 -10.67 25.01 -5.73
C LEU A 57 -10.81 25.57 -4.32
N ASN A 58 -12.02 25.43 -3.76
CA ASN A 58 -12.31 25.80 -2.39
C ASN A 58 -11.78 24.73 -1.43
N GLN A 59 -11.46 25.12 -0.20
CA GLN A 59 -10.92 24.18 0.79
C GLN A 59 -11.84 22.97 1.03
N SER A 60 -13.17 23.19 1.08
CA SER A 60 -14.14 22.11 1.26
C SER A 60 -14.12 21.07 0.14
N GLU A 61 -13.76 21.46 -1.09
CA GLU A 61 -13.66 20.53 -2.22
C GLU A 61 -12.38 19.68 -2.14
N ILE A 62 -11.31 20.27 -1.62
CA ILE A 62 -10.03 19.59 -1.39
C ILE A 62 -10.19 18.61 -0.20
N ASP A 63 -10.83 19.06 0.87
CA ASP A 63 -11.12 18.25 2.06
C ASP A 63 -12.02 17.06 1.74
N ALA A 64 -12.97 17.21 0.82
CA ALA A 64 -13.83 16.13 0.34
C ALA A 64 -13.14 15.15 -0.61
N TYR A 65 -11.98 15.52 -1.17
CA TYR A 65 -11.24 14.70 -2.12
C TYR A 65 -10.28 13.74 -1.44
N PHE A 66 -9.46 14.23 -0.51
CA PHE A 66 -8.48 13.38 0.17
C PHE A 66 -9.16 12.42 1.14
N THR A 67 -8.66 11.19 1.16
CA THR A 67 -9.04 10.21 2.18
C THR A 67 -8.39 10.53 3.53
N GLY A 68 -8.78 9.82 4.58
CA GLY A 68 -8.06 9.84 5.84
C GLY A 68 -6.69 9.17 5.72
N PRO A 69 -5.76 9.42 6.66
CA PRO A 69 -4.35 9.06 6.52
C PRO A 69 -4.08 7.58 6.20
N ALA A 70 -4.86 6.67 6.79
CA ALA A 70 -4.70 5.23 6.61
C ALA A 70 -5.10 4.74 5.20
N PHE A 71 -5.65 5.60 4.34
CA PHE A 71 -6.16 5.21 3.02
C PHE A 71 -5.54 6.04 1.89
N LEU A 72 -4.45 6.75 2.15
CA LEU A 72 -3.84 7.66 1.18
C LEU A 72 -3.19 6.94 0.00
N ALA A 73 -2.70 5.71 0.17
CA ALA A 73 -2.16 4.92 -0.94
C ALA A 73 -3.19 4.78 -2.09
N TRP A 74 -4.41 4.37 -1.76
CA TRP A 74 -5.50 4.19 -2.73
C TRP A 74 -6.10 5.51 -3.22
N ASN A 75 -5.97 6.60 -2.46
CA ASN A 75 -6.36 7.91 -2.96
C ASN A 75 -5.38 8.43 -4.02
N ARG A 76 -4.08 8.29 -3.78
CA ARG A 76 -3.01 8.70 -4.71
C ARG A 76 -3.07 7.95 -6.04
N MET A 77 -3.45 6.68 -5.99
CA MET A 77 -3.68 5.84 -7.16
C MET A 77 -5.05 6.06 -7.82
N GLY A 78 -5.90 6.95 -7.30
CA GLY A 78 -7.21 7.27 -7.88
C GLY A 78 -8.34 6.30 -7.54
N ASN A 79 -8.07 5.20 -6.84
CA ASN A 79 -9.09 4.19 -6.47
C ASN A 79 -10.12 4.74 -5.48
N LEU A 80 -9.68 5.57 -4.53
CA LEU A 80 -10.52 6.16 -3.47
C LEU A 80 -10.51 7.69 -3.45
N ARG A 81 -11.55 8.27 -2.87
CA ARG A 81 -11.66 9.69 -2.51
C ARG A 81 -12.51 9.86 -1.26
N GLY A 82 -12.16 10.84 -0.41
CA GLY A 82 -12.95 11.28 0.74
C GLY A 82 -13.14 10.30 1.91
N TRP A 83 -12.97 8.99 1.71
CA TRP A 83 -13.17 7.98 2.76
C TRP A 83 -12.31 8.25 3.99
N ALA A 84 -12.95 8.29 5.16
CA ALA A 84 -12.33 8.53 6.47
C ALA A 84 -11.56 9.88 6.63
N GLY A 85 -11.71 10.80 5.67
CA GLY A 85 -11.21 12.17 5.72
C GLY A 85 -12.13 13.12 6.53
N PRO A 86 -11.85 14.43 6.53
CA PRO A 86 -10.78 15.11 5.79
C PRO A 86 -9.43 15.03 6.51
N LEU A 87 -8.34 15.41 5.81
CA LEU A 87 -7.03 15.63 6.43
C LEU A 87 -7.00 16.98 7.15
N PRO A 88 -6.68 17.04 8.45
CA PRO A 88 -6.59 18.31 9.15
C PRO A 88 -5.32 19.10 8.76
N PRO A 89 -5.27 20.42 8.97
CA PRO A 89 -4.07 21.23 8.70
C PRO A 89 -2.80 20.74 9.40
N SER A 90 -2.94 20.18 10.61
CA SER A 90 -1.86 19.58 11.40
C SER A 90 -1.17 18.43 10.66
N TRP A 91 -1.93 17.62 9.91
CA TRP A 91 -1.41 16.55 9.06
C TRP A 91 -0.44 17.10 8.04
N HIS A 92 -0.86 18.09 7.24
CA HIS A 92 -0.02 18.67 6.19
C HIS A 92 1.30 19.22 6.74
N LEU A 93 1.25 19.93 7.87
CA LEU A 93 2.46 20.50 8.50
C LEU A 93 3.42 19.40 8.98
N LYS A 94 2.92 18.38 9.69
CA LYS A 94 3.74 17.27 10.18
C LYS A 94 4.35 16.47 9.04
N GLN A 95 3.57 16.21 7.99
CA GLN A 95 4.03 15.42 6.85
C GLN A 95 5.04 16.19 5.99
N LEU A 96 4.88 17.50 5.80
CA LEU A 96 5.91 18.34 5.15
C LEU A 96 7.22 18.31 5.95
N TYR A 97 7.16 18.48 7.26
CA TYR A 97 8.34 18.40 8.14
C TYR A 97 9.05 17.04 8.01
N LEU A 98 8.28 15.94 8.05
CA LEU A 98 8.84 14.59 7.89
C LEU A 98 9.50 14.42 6.52
N GLN A 99 8.85 14.86 5.45
CA GLN A 99 9.37 14.72 4.10
C GLN A 99 10.70 15.45 3.90
N TYR A 100 10.85 16.66 4.46
CA TYR A 100 12.14 17.37 4.44
C TYR A 100 13.26 16.53 5.05
N ARG A 101 13.01 15.95 6.23
CA ARG A 101 13.98 15.12 6.95
C ARG A 101 14.29 13.82 6.22
N ILE A 102 13.27 13.16 5.65
CA ILE A 102 13.40 11.92 4.88
C ILE A 102 14.28 12.15 3.65
N VAL A 103 13.95 13.16 2.83
CA VAL A 103 14.68 13.45 1.59
C VAL A 103 16.12 13.86 1.88
N GLU A 104 16.35 14.71 2.88
CA GLU A 104 17.69 15.12 3.31
C GLU A 104 18.53 13.91 3.74
N ARG A 105 17.97 13.06 4.62
CA ARG A 105 18.69 11.89 5.14
C ARG A 105 18.99 10.87 4.04
N MET A 106 18.02 10.55 3.20
CA MET A 106 18.21 9.64 2.06
C MET A 106 19.33 10.11 1.13
N ARG A 107 19.31 11.39 0.73
CA ARG A 107 20.34 11.96 -0.13
C ARG A 107 21.71 12.04 0.55
N SER A 108 21.77 12.30 1.86
CA SER A 108 23.02 12.28 2.62
C SER A 108 23.74 10.93 2.59
N LEU A 109 22.99 9.84 2.37
CA LEU A 109 23.48 8.47 2.25
C LEU A 109 23.63 8.01 0.79
N GLY A 110 23.45 8.91 -0.18
CA GLY A 110 23.58 8.62 -1.60
C GLY A 110 22.41 7.85 -2.21
N MET A 111 21.25 7.82 -1.55
CA MET A 111 20.03 7.25 -2.13
C MET A 111 19.34 8.25 -3.05
N ALA A 112 18.82 7.76 -4.18
CA ALA A 112 17.93 8.54 -5.03
C ALA A 112 16.50 8.47 -4.49
N THR A 113 15.83 9.62 -4.37
CA THR A 113 14.42 9.68 -3.98
C THR A 113 13.51 9.59 -5.19
N VAL A 114 12.46 8.76 -5.11
CA VAL A 114 11.39 8.73 -6.10
C VAL A 114 10.27 9.62 -5.61
N LEU A 115 9.97 10.68 -6.37
CA LEU A 115 8.92 11.63 -6.04
C LEU A 115 7.61 11.30 -6.79
N PRO A 116 6.42 11.62 -6.25
CA PRO A 116 5.18 11.41 -6.98
C PRO A 116 5.06 12.35 -8.19
N ALA A 117 4.28 11.94 -9.19
CA ALA A 117 3.86 12.77 -10.31
C ALA A 117 2.36 12.58 -10.60
N PHE A 118 1.81 13.45 -11.44
CA PHE A 118 0.40 13.42 -11.80
C PHE A 118 0.08 12.27 -12.74
N ALA A 119 -0.92 11.47 -12.39
CA ALA A 119 -1.37 10.32 -13.18
C ALA A 119 -2.70 10.55 -13.92
N GLY A 120 -3.30 11.74 -13.84
CA GLY A 120 -4.55 12.10 -14.53
C GLY A 120 -5.79 12.21 -13.64
N HIS A 121 -5.76 11.70 -12.40
CA HIS A 121 -6.90 11.72 -11.47
C HIS A 121 -7.13 13.11 -10.87
N VAL A 122 -8.37 13.61 -10.93
CA VAL A 122 -8.71 14.96 -10.46
C VAL A 122 -9.96 14.98 -9.55
N PRO A 123 -10.03 15.92 -8.59
CA PRO A 123 -11.24 16.17 -7.81
C PRO A 123 -12.36 16.78 -8.66
N GLN A 124 -13.61 16.58 -8.24
CA GLN A 124 -14.79 17.17 -8.87
C GLN A 124 -14.73 18.71 -8.96
N GLY A 125 -14.03 19.37 -8.03
CA GLY A 125 -13.83 20.82 -8.06
C GLY A 125 -13.12 21.32 -9.33
N VAL A 126 -12.29 20.48 -9.98
CA VAL A 126 -11.67 20.83 -11.27
C VAL A 126 -12.73 21.02 -12.36
N LEU A 127 -13.75 20.16 -12.41
CA LEU A 127 -14.86 20.28 -13.37
C LEU A 127 -15.73 21.51 -13.11
N ARG A 128 -15.78 22.01 -11.85
CA ARG A 128 -16.46 23.26 -11.52
C ARG A 128 -15.67 24.47 -12.03
N VAL A 129 -14.37 24.52 -11.76
CA VAL A 129 -13.54 25.68 -12.15
C VAL A 129 -13.29 25.71 -13.66
N PHE A 130 -13.13 24.54 -14.28
CA PHE A 130 -12.90 24.38 -15.70
C PHE A 130 -14.05 23.57 -16.33
N PRO A 131 -15.22 24.19 -16.61
CA PRO A 131 -16.44 23.48 -17.02
C PRO A 131 -16.36 22.84 -18.40
N HIS A 132 -15.32 23.13 -19.19
CA HIS A 132 -15.10 22.58 -20.52
C HIS A 132 -14.03 21.49 -20.56
N VAL A 133 -13.49 21.07 -19.40
CA VAL A 133 -12.52 19.96 -19.38
C VAL A 133 -13.19 18.67 -19.80
N ASN A 134 -12.49 17.90 -20.61
CA ASN A 134 -12.87 16.54 -20.90
C ASN A 134 -12.33 15.63 -19.79
N ALA A 135 -13.23 15.14 -18.95
CA ALA A 135 -12.89 14.20 -17.88
C ALA A 135 -13.95 13.10 -17.83
N THR A 136 -13.49 11.86 -17.69
CA THR A 136 -14.38 10.70 -17.56
C THR A 136 -14.42 10.25 -16.11
N ARG A 137 -15.61 9.89 -15.63
CA ARG A 137 -15.75 9.28 -14.32
C ARG A 137 -15.43 7.79 -14.41
N LEU A 138 -14.46 7.31 -13.64
CA LEU A 138 -14.12 5.89 -13.59
C LEU A 138 -15.20 5.07 -12.86
N GLY A 139 -15.12 3.74 -13.00
CA GLY A 139 -15.96 2.80 -12.25
C GLY A 139 -15.65 2.78 -10.75
N GLY A 140 -16.53 2.14 -9.97
CA GLY A 140 -16.26 1.86 -8.56
C GLY A 140 -15.15 0.81 -8.41
N TRP A 141 -14.35 0.93 -7.36
CA TRP A 141 -13.27 0.01 -7.03
C TRP A 141 -13.56 -0.74 -5.72
N SER A 142 -13.30 -2.05 -5.69
CA SER A 142 -13.44 -2.94 -4.52
C SER A 142 -14.69 -2.71 -3.68
N HIS A 143 -15.85 -2.74 -4.34
CA HIS A 143 -17.18 -2.58 -3.74
C HIS A 143 -17.48 -1.21 -3.12
N PHE A 144 -16.60 -0.21 -3.27
CA PHE A 144 -16.93 1.18 -2.93
C PHE A 144 -17.83 1.77 -4.01
N ASP A 145 -18.91 2.40 -3.57
CA ASP A 145 -19.75 3.19 -4.45
C ASP A 145 -19.06 4.50 -4.85
N CYS A 146 -19.72 5.25 -5.73
CA CYS A 146 -19.17 6.50 -6.23
C CYS A 146 -19.18 7.66 -5.23
N THR A 147 -19.61 7.45 -3.98
CA THR A 147 -19.37 8.39 -2.87
C THR A 147 -17.88 8.44 -2.56
N TYR A 148 -17.23 7.28 -2.51
CA TYR A 148 -15.84 7.14 -2.07
C TYR A 148 -14.88 6.61 -3.13
N SER A 149 -15.37 6.26 -4.31
CA SER A 149 -14.58 5.86 -5.48
C SER A 149 -15.05 6.63 -6.72
N CYS A 150 -14.95 6.04 -7.91
CA CYS A 150 -15.36 6.61 -9.19
C CYS A 150 -14.74 8.00 -9.41
N THR A 151 -13.43 8.10 -9.22
CA THR A 151 -12.65 9.34 -9.40
C THR A 151 -12.72 9.80 -10.86
N TYR A 152 -12.62 11.10 -11.09
CA TYR A 152 -12.54 11.63 -12.44
C TYR A 152 -11.12 11.47 -12.99
N LEU A 153 -11.01 10.90 -14.18
CA LEU A 153 -9.78 10.82 -14.96
C LEU A 153 -9.86 11.85 -16.08
N LEU A 154 -8.91 12.77 -16.09
CA LEU A 154 -8.81 13.76 -17.15
C LEU A 154 -8.39 13.10 -18.47
N ASP A 155 -8.99 13.52 -19.57
CA ASP A 155 -8.63 13.02 -20.90
C ASP A 155 -7.16 13.36 -21.21
N PRO A 156 -6.36 12.42 -21.74
CA PRO A 156 -4.94 12.64 -22.00
C PRO A 156 -4.66 13.74 -23.04
N GLU A 157 -5.63 14.08 -23.88
CA GLU A 157 -5.54 15.13 -24.90
C GLU A 157 -6.08 16.47 -24.40
N ASP A 158 -6.72 16.52 -23.23
CA ASP A 158 -7.18 17.78 -22.64
C ASP A 158 -5.97 18.66 -22.26
N PRO A 159 -5.93 19.95 -22.66
CA PRO A 159 -4.83 20.84 -22.31
C PRO A 159 -4.56 20.95 -20.80
N MET A 160 -5.60 20.81 -19.96
CA MET A 160 -5.46 20.86 -18.51
C MET A 160 -4.64 19.71 -17.94
N PHE A 161 -4.49 18.59 -18.66
CA PHE A 161 -3.63 17.49 -18.22
C PHE A 161 -2.20 17.97 -18.05
N GLN A 162 -1.69 18.70 -19.05
CA GLN A 162 -0.34 19.23 -19.04
C GLN A 162 -0.20 20.37 -18.03
N VAL A 163 -1.21 21.24 -17.90
CA VAL A 163 -1.20 22.33 -16.92
C VAL A 163 -1.12 21.79 -15.49
N ILE A 164 -2.03 20.89 -15.11
CA ILE A 164 -2.11 20.36 -13.75
C ILE A 164 -0.87 19.53 -13.42
N GLY A 165 -0.48 18.60 -14.30
CA GLY A 165 0.66 17.73 -14.06
C GLY A 165 1.99 18.47 -13.95
N THR A 166 2.22 19.43 -14.86
CA THR A 166 3.44 20.26 -14.83
C THR A 166 3.46 21.17 -13.61
N LEU A 167 2.32 21.77 -13.24
CA LEU A 167 2.23 22.66 -12.08
C LEU A 167 2.51 21.89 -10.78
N PHE A 168 1.91 20.72 -10.61
CA PHE A 168 2.17 19.88 -9.44
C PHE A 168 3.65 19.52 -9.32
N LEU A 169 4.26 19.05 -10.42
CA LEU A 169 5.64 18.62 -10.36
C LEU A 169 6.59 19.79 -10.10
N LYS A 170 6.32 20.98 -10.68
CA LYS A 170 7.08 22.20 -10.38
C LYS A 170 7.00 22.62 -8.92
N GLU A 171 5.80 22.59 -8.32
CA GLU A 171 5.63 22.91 -6.89
C GLU A 171 6.33 21.88 -6.00
N LEU A 172 6.27 20.60 -6.37
CA LEU A 172 6.93 19.52 -5.63
C LEU A 172 8.46 19.64 -5.69
N VAL A 173 9.03 19.85 -6.88
CA VAL A 173 10.47 20.02 -7.09
C VAL A 173 10.98 21.30 -6.43
N LYS A 174 10.19 22.38 -6.45
CA LYS A 174 10.51 23.60 -5.71
C LYS A 174 10.57 23.37 -4.20
N GLU A 175 9.67 22.54 -3.66
CA GLU A 175 9.61 22.25 -2.23
C GLU A 175 10.76 21.34 -1.78
N PHE A 176 11.07 20.28 -2.55
CA PHE A 176 11.94 19.18 -2.10
C PHE A 176 13.19 18.94 -2.95
N GLY A 177 13.41 19.68 -4.03
CA GLY A 177 14.39 19.31 -5.06
C GLY A 177 13.98 18.03 -5.80
N THR A 178 14.90 17.44 -6.58
CA THR A 178 14.62 16.20 -7.32
C THR A 178 15.87 15.37 -7.57
N ASP A 179 15.68 14.06 -7.73
CA ASP A 179 16.66 13.10 -8.27
C ASP A 179 16.21 12.57 -9.64
N HIS A 180 15.30 13.30 -10.30
CA HIS A 180 14.77 13.07 -11.65
C HIS A 180 13.95 11.79 -11.85
N ILE A 181 13.62 11.05 -10.79
CA ILE A 181 12.82 9.82 -10.87
C ILE A 181 11.44 10.08 -10.26
N TYR A 182 10.39 9.85 -11.05
CA TYR A 182 9.02 10.16 -10.67
C TYR A 182 8.10 8.97 -10.83
N SER A 183 7.17 8.79 -9.90
CA SER A 183 6.19 7.69 -9.93
C SER A 183 4.78 8.20 -10.15
N ALA A 184 4.07 7.55 -11.06
CA ALA A 184 2.68 7.81 -11.40
C ALA A 184 2.05 6.54 -11.98
N ASP A 185 0.83 6.20 -11.55
CA ASP A 185 0.11 5.01 -12.02
C ASP A 185 -1.37 5.36 -12.22
N THR A 186 -1.84 5.37 -13.46
CA THR A 186 -3.20 5.80 -13.82
C THR A 186 -4.26 4.70 -13.66
N PHE A 187 -3.85 3.44 -13.78
CA PHE A 187 -4.77 2.31 -13.93
C PHE A 187 -4.47 1.17 -12.97
N ASN A 188 -3.89 1.48 -11.80
CA ASN A 188 -3.66 0.47 -10.78
C ASN A 188 -5.00 -0.09 -10.28
N GLU A 189 -5.29 -1.34 -10.62
CA GLU A 189 -6.57 -2.02 -10.35
C GLU A 189 -7.82 -1.33 -10.91
N MET A 190 -7.66 -0.47 -11.91
CA MET A 190 -8.75 0.21 -12.58
C MET A 190 -8.70 -0.08 -14.07
N THR A 191 -9.82 -0.52 -14.63
CA THR A 191 -9.90 -0.83 -16.06
C THR A 191 -9.89 0.48 -16.87
N PRO A 192 -8.97 0.64 -17.85
CA PRO A 192 -9.01 1.79 -18.75
C PRO A 192 -10.31 1.84 -19.56
N LEU A 193 -10.67 3.03 -20.04
CA LEU A 193 -11.93 3.25 -20.79
C LEU A 193 -11.98 2.55 -22.14
N SER A 194 -10.81 2.27 -22.72
CA SER A 194 -10.66 1.62 -24.01
C SER A 194 -9.43 0.72 -24.00
N SER A 195 -9.56 -0.47 -24.59
CA SER A 195 -8.45 -1.38 -24.88
C SER A 195 -7.73 -1.06 -26.19
N ASP A 196 -8.11 0.02 -26.88
CA ASP A 196 -7.41 0.51 -28.08
C ASP A 196 -5.96 0.90 -27.74
N PRO A 197 -4.96 0.23 -28.35
CA PRO A 197 -3.55 0.59 -28.21
C PRO A 197 -3.28 2.10 -28.39
N ALA A 198 -3.96 2.77 -29.33
CA ALA A 198 -3.74 4.19 -29.57
C ALA A 198 -4.16 5.04 -28.35
N TYR A 199 -5.26 4.69 -27.68
CA TYR A 199 -5.70 5.37 -26.46
C TYR A 199 -4.69 5.19 -25.32
N LEU A 200 -4.24 3.95 -25.08
CA LEU A 200 -3.28 3.65 -24.01
C LEU A 200 -1.92 4.34 -24.24
N ALA A 201 -1.48 4.42 -25.49
CA ALA A 201 -0.29 5.17 -25.87
C ALA A 201 -0.45 6.68 -25.61
N ARG A 202 -1.63 7.27 -25.88
CA ARG A 202 -1.91 8.68 -25.57
C ARG A 202 -1.90 8.95 -24.07
N VAL A 203 -2.47 8.07 -23.25
CA VAL A 203 -2.42 8.19 -21.78
C VAL A 203 -0.97 8.19 -21.27
N SER A 204 -0.19 7.19 -21.67
CA SER A 204 1.22 7.07 -21.27
C SER A 204 2.05 8.29 -21.72
N SER A 205 1.82 8.75 -22.97
CA SER A 205 2.46 9.96 -23.50
C SER A 205 2.09 11.22 -22.71
N ALA A 206 0.82 11.38 -22.31
CA ALA A 206 0.35 12.55 -21.59
C ALA A 206 0.96 12.63 -20.18
N VAL A 207 1.02 11.51 -19.45
CA VAL A 207 1.68 11.40 -18.15
C VAL A 207 3.15 11.80 -18.28
N PHE A 208 3.89 11.15 -19.17
CA PHE A 208 5.32 11.41 -19.33
C PHE A 208 5.64 12.83 -19.85
N LYS A 209 4.80 13.37 -20.74
CA LYS A 209 4.92 14.75 -21.23
C LYS A 209 4.73 15.76 -20.09
N SER A 210 3.81 15.50 -19.15
CA SER A 210 3.61 16.38 -17.99
C SER A 210 4.82 16.38 -17.06
N MET A 211 5.48 15.22 -16.89
CA MET A 211 6.73 15.13 -16.14
C MET A 211 7.85 15.93 -16.82
N THR A 212 8.06 15.70 -18.11
CA THR A 212 9.12 16.36 -18.89
C THR A 212 8.88 17.86 -19.13
N GLY A 213 7.64 18.32 -19.03
CA GLY A 213 7.28 19.74 -19.01
C GLY A 213 7.76 20.48 -17.76
N ALA A 214 8.00 19.77 -16.65
CA ALA A 214 8.60 20.32 -15.43
C ALA A 214 10.09 19.99 -15.31
N ASP A 215 10.50 18.80 -15.72
CA ASP A 215 11.87 18.29 -15.61
C ASP A 215 12.29 17.52 -16.88
N PRO A 216 13.10 18.12 -17.77
CA PRO A 216 13.58 17.46 -19.00
C PRO A 216 14.38 16.18 -18.78
N GLU A 217 14.88 15.91 -17.58
CA GLU A 217 15.64 14.70 -17.22
C GLU A 217 14.77 13.59 -16.62
N ALA A 218 13.46 13.83 -16.44
CA ALA A 218 12.50 12.92 -15.84
C ALA A 218 12.58 11.46 -16.36
N VAL A 219 12.70 10.52 -15.43
CA VAL A 219 12.52 9.09 -15.63
C VAL A 219 11.26 8.66 -14.88
N TRP A 220 10.34 7.99 -15.58
CA TRP A 220 9.10 7.51 -14.99
C TRP A 220 9.29 6.10 -14.39
N LEU A 221 9.17 5.97 -13.07
CA LEU A 221 9.06 4.70 -12.37
C LEU A 221 7.58 4.26 -12.30
N MET A 222 7.23 3.21 -13.03
CA MET A 222 5.85 2.72 -13.16
C MET A 222 5.67 1.35 -12.50
N GLN A 223 4.55 1.13 -11.80
CA GLN A 223 4.21 -0.18 -11.27
C GLN A 223 3.69 -1.11 -12.38
N GLY A 224 4.29 -2.30 -12.51
CA GLY A 224 3.84 -3.34 -13.44
C GLY A 224 2.65 -4.17 -12.95
N TRP A 225 2.12 -3.89 -11.75
CA TRP A 225 1.02 -4.66 -11.11
C TRP A 225 -0.20 -4.81 -12.01
N LEU A 226 -0.62 -3.74 -12.67
CA LEU A 226 -1.80 -3.70 -13.52
C LEU A 226 -1.78 -4.78 -14.61
N PHE A 227 -0.61 -5.10 -15.18
CA PHE A 227 -0.45 -6.12 -16.21
C PHE A 227 -0.75 -7.54 -15.68
N GLN A 228 -0.43 -7.78 -14.40
CA GLN A 228 -0.68 -9.06 -13.75
C GLN A 228 -2.08 -9.14 -13.14
N HIS A 229 -2.58 -8.03 -12.60
CA HIS A 229 -3.86 -7.97 -11.89
C HIS A 229 -5.07 -8.10 -12.84
N GLN A 230 -5.00 -7.50 -14.03
CA GLN A 230 -6.06 -7.58 -15.05
C GLN A 230 -5.53 -8.18 -16.36
N PRO A 231 -5.13 -9.47 -16.36
CA PRO A 231 -4.49 -10.08 -17.51
C PRO A 231 -5.44 -10.18 -18.71
N ASP A 232 -6.75 -10.23 -18.49
CA ASP A 232 -7.76 -10.25 -19.57
C ASP A 232 -7.77 -8.94 -20.37
N PHE A 233 -7.52 -7.80 -19.70
CA PHE A 233 -7.43 -6.50 -20.36
C PHE A 233 -6.03 -6.28 -20.96
N TRP A 234 -4.98 -6.52 -20.17
CA TRP A 234 -3.60 -6.18 -20.52
C TRP A 234 -2.94 -7.28 -21.37
N GLN A 235 -3.42 -7.42 -22.60
CA GLN A 235 -2.81 -8.30 -23.61
C GLN A 235 -1.54 -7.64 -24.22
N PRO A 236 -0.69 -8.40 -24.94
CA PRO A 236 0.58 -7.90 -25.46
C PRO A 236 0.51 -6.56 -26.20
N ALA A 237 -0.52 -6.35 -27.04
CA ALA A 237 -0.68 -5.10 -27.79
C ALA A 237 -0.94 -3.89 -26.87
N GLN A 238 -1.74 -4.05 -25.82
CA GLN A 238 -2.06 -3.00 -24.84
C GLN A 238 -0.84 -2.65 -24.00
N VAL A 239 -0.13 -3.66 -23.50
CA VAL A 239 1.10 -3.49 -22.72
C VAL A 239 2.17 -2.79 -23.56
N GLN A 240 2.39 -3.27 -24.79
CA GLN A 240 3.37 -2.70 -25.70
C GLN A 240 3.05 -1.23 -26.03
N ALA A 241 1.78 -0.90 -26.26
CA ALA A 241 1.36 0.47 -26.55
C ALA A 241 1.61 1.44 -25.38
N LEU A 242 1.32 1.01 -24.15
CA LEU A 242 1.61 1.79 -22.95
C LEU A 242 3.12 2.03 -22.80
N LEU A 243 3.93 0.97 -22.90
CA LEU A 243 5.38 1.03 -22.60
C LEU A 243 6.20 1.72 -23.69
N ARG A 244 5.80 1.59 -24.97
CA ARG A 244 6.51 2.18 -26.12
C ARG A 244 6.16 3.63 -26.40
N ALA A 245 5.12 4.15 -25.76
CA ALA A 245 4.76 5.57 -25.82
C ALA A 245 5.75 6.50 -25.08
N VAL A 246 6.64 5.92 -24.26
CA VAL A 246 7.73 6.62 -23.59
C VAL A 246 9.06 6.21 -24.22
N PRO A 247 10.01 7.15 -24.45
CA PRO A 247 11.32 6.80 -24.98
C PRO A 247 12.00 5.68 -24.19
N LEU A 248 12.68 4.77 -24.87
CA LEU A 248 13.41 3.68 -24.21
C LEU A 248 14.42 4.22 -23.20
N GLY A 249 14.41 3.68 -21.99
CA GLY A 249 15.29 4.10 -20.90
C GLY A 249 14.80 5.31 -20.11
N ARG A 250 13.69 5.94 -20.53
CA ARG A 250 13.02 7.02 -19.78
C ARG A 250 11.82 6.53 -18.96
N MET A 251 11.59 5.23 -18.97
CA MET A 251 10.69 4.53 -18.06
C MET A 251 11.46 3.38 -17.39
N ILE A 252 11.20 3.15 -16.11
CA ILE A 252 11.63 1.96 -15.39
C ILE A 252 10.37 1.28 -14.87
N VAL A 253 10.15 0.02 -15.24
CA VAL A 253 8.99 -0.75 -14.77
C VAL A 253 9.38 -1.55 -13.53
N LEU A 254 8.58 -1.45 -12.47
CA LEU A 254 8.66 -2.36 -11.33
C LEU A 254 7.89 -3.64 -11.68
N ASP A 255 8.59 -4.75 -11.93
CA ASP A 255 7.95 -6.06 -12.05
C ASP A 255 7.56 -6.52 -10.65
N LEU A 256 6.39 -6.05 -10.20
CA LEU A 256 6.10 -5.83 -8.79
C LEU A 256 5.99 -7.13 -7.99
N PHE A 257 5.52 -8.21 -8.61
CA PHE A 257 5.30 -9.53 -7.98
C PHE A 257 6.09 -10.64 -8.68
N ALA A 258 7.34 -10.35 -9.02
CA ALA A 258 8.13 -11.17 -9.92
C ALA A 258 8.60 -12.52 -9.33
N GLU A 259 8.53 -12.69 -8.01
CA GLU A 259 8.79 -13.98 -7.35
C GLU A 259 7.66 -15.00 -7.56
N SER A 260 6.46 -14.56 -7.95
CA SER A 260 5.31 -15.45 -8.17
C SER A 260 4.71 -15.31 -9.57
N LYS A 261 4.55 -14.08 -10.05
CA LYS A 261 3.88 -13.73 -11.31
C LYS A 261 4.71 -12.74 -12.14
N PRO A 262 5.93 -13.11 -12.56
CA PRO A 262 6.81 -12.23 -13.32
C PRO A 262 6.21 -11.83 -14.67
N VAL A 263 6.13 -10.52 -14.92
CA VAL A 263 5.60 -9.94 -16.16
C VAL A 263 6.69 -9.89 -17.25
N TYR A 264 7.97 -9.79 -16.89
CA TYR A 264 9.07 -9.72 -17.86
C TYR A 264 9.11 -10.90 -18.83
N LEU A 265 8.62 -12.09 -18.42
CA LEU A 265 8.68 -13.33 -19.20
C LEU A 265 7.85 -13.26 -20.49
N TRP A 266 6.65 -12.69 -20.43
CA TRP A 266 5.71 -12.67 -21.57
C TRP A 266 5.67 -11.31 -22.28
N THR A 267 6.35 -10.31 -21.74
CA THR A 267 6.53 -8.99 -22.35
C THR A 267 7.90 -8.83 -23.03
N GLU A 268 8.63 -9.94 -23.22
CA GLU A 268 9.97 -9.94 -23.82
C GLU A 268 10.90 -8.93 -23.13
N SER A 269 10.96 -8.98 -21.79
CA SER A 269 11.65 -8.00 -20.96
C SER A 269 11.10 -6.57 -21.16
N PHE A 270 9.79 -6.40 -20.96
CA PHE A 270 9.08 -5.12 -21.06
C PHE A 270 9.33 -4.37 -22.38
N TYR A 271 9.43 -5.14 -23.47
CA TYR A 271 9.71 -4.65 -24.80
C TYR A 271 10.90 -3.68 -24.85
N GLY A 272 11.94 -3.94 -24.06
CA GLY A 272 13.16 -3.14 -24.05
C GLY A 272 13.18 -1.97 -23.07
N GLN A 273 12.11 -1.69 -22.33
CA GLN A 273 12.18 -0.74 -21.21
C GLN A 273 12.95 -1.38 -20.05
N PRO A 274 13.81 -0.62 -19.32
CA PRO A 274 14.42 -1.09 -18.09
C PRO A 274 13.38 -1.57 -17.07
N PHE A 275 13.70 -2.62 -16.33
CA PHE A 275 12.86 -3.08 -15.22
C PHE A 275 13.63 -3.43 -13.95
N ILE A 276 12.94 -3.37 -12.83
CA ILE A 276 13.43 -3.84 -11.53
C ILE A 276 12.61 -5.07 -11.16
N TRP A 277 13.29 -6.20 -10.96
CA TRP A 277 12.66 -7.43 -10.47
C TRP A 277 12.32 -7.25 -9.00
N CYS A 278 11.05 -7.28 -8.63
CA CYS A 278 10.65 -7.04 -7.25
C CYS A 278 10.08 -8.30 -6.59
N MET A 279 10.37 -8.44 -5.30
CA MET A 279 9.67 -9.35 -4.40
C MET A 279 8.56 -8.59 -3.69
N LEU A 280 7.30 -8.92 -3.96
CA LEU A 280 6.16 -8.31 -3.26
C LEU A 280 6.00 -8.95 -1.87
N HIS A 281 5.94 -10.27 -1.83
CA HIS A 281 5.83 -11.13 -0.66
C HIS A 281 4.60 -10.90 0.24
N ASN A 282 4.42 -9.71 0.81
CA ASN A 282 3.39 -9.42 1.79
C ASN A 282 2.25 -8.58 1.21
N PHE A 283 1.02 -9.04 1.44
CA PHE A 283 -0.22 -8.32 1.14
C PHE A 283 -0.90 -7.88 2.44
N GLY A 284 -1.41 -6.66 2.49
CA GLY A 284 -2.16 -6.09 3.61
C GLY A 284 -1.36 -5.84 4.90
N GLY A 285 -0.07 -6.15 4.97
CA GLY A 285 0.68 -6.22 6.23
C GLY A 285 0.31 -7.44 7.07
N ASN A 286 -0.20 -8.51 6.44
CA ASN A 286 -0.76 -9.64 7.17
C ASN A 286 0.34 -10.43 7.90
N HIS A 287 0.05 -10.87 9.13
CA HIS A 287 0.94 -11.74 9.89
C HIS A 287 0.74 -13.19 9.47
N GLY A 288 1.82 -13.96 9.40
CA GLY A 288 1.79 -15.40 9.11
C GLY A 288 3.10 -15.88 8.52
N LEU A 289 3.57 -17.06 8.92
CA LEU A 289 4.80 -17.62 8.36
C LEU A 289 4.56 -18.06 6.91
N PHE A 290 5.22 -17.37 5.98
CA PHE A 290 5.11 -17.54 4.54
C PHE A 290 6.42 -17.08 3.87
N GLY A 291 6.72 -17.61 2.69
CA GLY A 291 7.84 -17.18 1.87
C GLY A 291 8.10 -18.11 0.69
N THR A 292 8.43 -17.55 -0.47
CA THR A 292 8.75 -18.29 -1.71
C THR A 292 10.27 -18.39 -1.90
N VAL A 293 10.96 -18.91 -0.89
CA VAL A 293 12.43 -18.89 -0.75
C VAL A 293 13.18 -19.35 -2.03
N GLU A 294 12.72 -20.42 -2.67
CA GLU A 294 13.36 -20.91 -3.90
C GLU A 294 13.21 -19.96 -5.08
N ALA A 295 12.03 -19.35 -5.24
CA ALA A 295 11.75 -18.41 -6.31
C ALA A 295 12.55 -17.11 -6.11
N ILE A 296 12.66 -16.63 -4.88
CA ILE A 296 13.47 -15.46 -4.52
C ILE A 296 14.96 -15.69 -4.82
N ASN A 297 15.47 -16.86 -4.43
CA ASN A 297 16.88 -17.19 -4.56
C ASN A 297 17.32 -17.48 -6.01
N ARG A 298 16.39 -17.79 -6.93
CA ARG A 298 16.68 -18.07 -8.35
C ARG A 298 16.21 -16.96 -9.30
N GLY A 299 15.12 -16.29 -8.95
CA GLY A 299 14.37 -15.35 -9.80
C GLY A 299 15.23 -14.23 -10.37
N PRO A 300 15.97 -13.46 -9.54
CA PRO A 300 16.84 -12.38 -10.03
C PRO A 300 17.92 -12.84 -11.00
N PHE A 301 18.49 -14.03 -10.81
CA PHE A 301 19.50 -14.58 -11.71
C PHE A 301 18.89 -15.05 -13.03
N ALA A 302 17.72 -15.69 -12.97
CA ALA A 302 16.97 -16.07 -14.16
C ALA A 302 16.55 -14.84 -14.99
N ALA A 303 16.06 -13.78 -14.31
CA ALA A 303 15.67 -12.53 -14.94
C ALA A 303 16.86 -11.81 -15.57
N ARG A 304 18.04 -11.82 -14.93
CA ARG A 304 19.27 -11.24 -15.48
C ARG A 304 19.78 -12.00 -16.71
N SER A 305 19.70 -13.33 -16.69
CA SER A 305 20.14 -14.20 -17.80
C SER A 305 19.08 -14.38 -18.89
N PHE A 306 17.91 -13.75 -18.76
CA PHE A 306 16.86 -13.80 -19.76
C PHE A 306 17.34 -13.17 -21.10
N PRO A 307 16.97 -13.73 -22.27
CA PRO A 307 17.38 -13.18 -23.55
C PRO A 307 17.02 -11.69 -23.69
N ASN A 308 18.00 -10.86 -24.03
CA ASN A 308 17.86 -9.40 -24.12
C ASN A 308 17.32 -8.73 -22.84
N SER A 309 17.62 -9.30 -21.67
CA SER A 309 17.18 -8.75 -20.39
C SER A 309 17.56 -7.28 -20.23
N THR A 310 16.57 -6.47 -19.87
CA THR A 310 16.70 -5.06 -19.51
C THR A 310 16.62 -4.85 -18.00
N MET A 311 16.88 -5.92 -17.23
CA MET A 311 16.89 -5.85 -15.77
C MET A 311 17.99 -4.90 -15.28
N VAL A 312 17.61 -3.86 -14.55
CA VAL A 312 18.53 -2.87 -13.97
C VAL A 312 18.65 -2.95 -12.46
N GLY A 313 17.80 -3.73 -11.79
CA GLY A 313 17.84 -3.84 -10.34
C GLY A 313 16.97 -4.95 -9.77
N THR A 314 17.08 -5.10 -8.45
CA THR A 314 16.19 -5.90 -7.62
C THR A 314 15.42 -5.00 -6.67
N GLY A 315 14.26 -5.44 -6.16
CA GLY A 315 13.44 -4.64 -5.26
C GLY A 315 12.68 -5.46 -4.23
N VAL A 316 12.35 -4.81 -3.11
CA VAL A 316 11.52 -5.34 -2.02
C VAL A 316 10.30 -4.42 -1.89
N VAL A 317 9.11 -4.92 -2.21
CA VAL A 317 7.89 -4.10 -2.35
C VAL A 317 6.69 -4.64 -1.57
N PRO A 318 6.84 -4.97 -0.27
CA PRO A 318 5.75 -5.46 0.55
C PRO A 318 4.70 -4.39 0.77
N GLU A 319 3.43 -4.77 0.74
CA GLU A 319 2.35 -3.84 1.08
C GLU A 319 2.42 -3.40 2.55
N GLY A 320 2.89 -4.25 3.46
CA GLY A 320 3.22 -3.88 4.84
C GLY A 320 4.46 -4.64 5.34
N ILE A 321 5.21 -4.03 6.25
CA ILE A 321 6.43 -4.61 6.85
C ILE A 321 6.19 -5.16 8.27
N ASP A 322 7.25 -5.33 9.06
CA ASP A 322 7.22 -5.85 10.43
C ASP A 322 6.72 -7.31 10.55
N GLN A 323 7.05 -8.14 9.55
CA GLN A 323 6.83 -9.58 9.57
C GLN A 323 7.91 -10.32 8.76
N ASN A 324 8.08 -11.63 9.00
CA ASN A 324 8.88 -12.53 8.17
C ASN A 324 10.30 -12.03 7.81
N ASP A 325 11.00 -11.36 8.74
CA ASP A 325 12.31 -10.70 8.54
C ASP A 325 13.32 -11.52 7.73
N MET A 326 13.35 -12.85 7.95
CA MET A 326 14.20 -13.79 7.22
C MET A 326 14.02 -13.73 5.69
N VAL A 327 12.81 -13.47 5.19
CA VAL A 327 12.51 -13.38 3.76
C VAL A 327 13.10 -12.09 3.17
N TYR A 328 13.02 -10.99 3.91
CA TYR A 328 13.57 -9.70 3.50
C TYR A 328 15.10 -9.70 3.54
N GLU A 329 15.70 -10.28 4.58
CA GLU A 329 17.14 -10.47 4.66
C GLU A 329 17.67 -11.33 3.50
N LEU A 330 16.99 -12.42 3.16
CA LEU A 330 17.34 -13.24 1.98
C LEU A 330 17.31 -12.42 0.69
N MET A 331 16.26 -11.62 0.47
CA MET A 331 16.12 -10.83 -0.75
C MET A 331 17.15 -9.70 -0.82
N ASN A 332 17.45 -9.04 0.30
CA ASN A 332 18.49 -8.02 0.39
C ASN A 332 19.88 -8.61 0.09
N GLU A 333 20.20 -9.80 0.61
CA GLU A 333 21.45 -10.49 0.32
C GLU A 333 21.58 -10.83 -1.18
N VAL A 334 20.49 -11.26 -1.84
CA VAL A 334 20.48 -11.55 -3.29
C VAL A 334 20.83 -10.31 -4.13
N GLY A 335 20.50 -9.10 -3.66
CA GLY A 335 20.90 -7.84 -4.31
C GLY A 335 22.40 -7.64 -4.48
N TRP A 336 23.23 -8.35 -3.69
CA TRP A 336 24.69 -8.23 -3.66
C TRP A 336 25.43 -9.46 -4.21
N ARG A 337 24.72 -10.50 -4.65
CA ARG A 337 25.30 -11.79 -5.06
C ARG A 337 25.34 -12.01 -6.57
N GLN A 338 26.20 -12.94 -6.99
CA GLN A 338 26.27 -13.44 -8.37
C GLN A 338 25.69 -14.85 -8.56
N GLU A 339 25.53 -15.64 -7.50
CA GLU A 339 24.99 -17.01 -7.56
C GLU A 339 24.01 -17.34 -6.40
N PRO A 340 23.08 -18.31 -6.58
CA PRO A 340 22.11 -18.76 -5.56
C PRO A 340 22.70 -19.54 -4.36
N ARG A 341 21.97 -19.64 -3.24
CA ARG A 341 22.31 -20.45 -2.04
C ARG A 341 21.51 -21.79 -1.95
N PRO A 342 22.05 -22.89 -1.38
CA PRO A 342 21.24 -24.08 -1.04
C PRO A 342 20.32 -23.87 0.19
N PRO A 343 19.06 -24.38 0.19
CA PRO A 343 18.06 -24.11 1.23
C PRO A 343 18.15 -25.03 2.48
N PRO A 344 17.71 -24.56 3.67
CA PRO A 344 17.43 -25.41 4.84
C PRO A 344 15.94 -25.79 4.98
N ALA A 345 15.61 -26.84 5.75
CA ALA A 345 14.28 -27.45 5.85
C ALA A 345 13.66 -27.39 7.27
N LEU A 346 12.35 -27.09 7.38
CA LEU A 346 11.49 -27.50 8.52
C LEU A 346 9.97 -27.35 8.22
N LEU A 347 9.19 -28.25 8.84
CA LEU A 347 7.73 -28.46 8.72
C LEU A 347 7.00 -28.14 10.05
N ALA A 348 5.70 -27.86 9.98
CA ALA A 348 4.81 -27.48 11.09
C ALA A 348 3.53 -28.35 11.14
N ALA A 349 2.78 -28.29 12.25
CA ALA A 349 1.36 -28.67 12.35
C ALA A 349 0.68 -28.10 13.63
N GLY A 350 -0.67 -27.98 13.65
CA GLY A 350 -1.45 -27.59 14.84
C GLY A 350 -2.99 -27.72 14.71
N GLY A 351 -3.71 -27.54 15.84
CA GLY A 351 -5.16 -27.25 15.91
C GLY A 351 -5.88 -27.48 17.26
N LEU A 352 -6.52 -26.45 17.85
CA LEU A 352 -7.66 -26.52 18.82
C LEU A 352 -8.26 -25.11 19.09
N LEU A 353 -9.18 -24.62 18.25
CA LEU A 353 -9.24 -23.19 17.90
C LEU A 353 -10.00 -22.21 18.84
N VAL A 354 -11.18 -22.51 19.42
CA VAL A 354 -12.10 -21.41 19.79
C VAL A 354 -12.19 -21.04 21.28
N TYR A 355 -12.28 -21.98 22.22
CA TYR A 355 -12.56 -21.63 23.64
C TYR A 355 -11.34 -21.52 24.55
N ALA A 356 -10.17 -21.86 24.03
CA ALA A 356 -8.94 -21.84 24.79
C ALA A 356 -7.82 -21.14 24.01
N LEU A 357 -7.73 -21.37 22.71
CA LEU A 357 -6.59 -20.92 21.90
C LEU A 357 -6.63 -19.44 21.52
N LEU A 358 -7.79 -18.84 21.24
CA LEU A 358 -7.85 -17.40 20.92
C LEU A 358 -7.53 -16.49 22.12
N PRO A 359 -8.09 -16.69 23.34
CA PRO A 359 -7.67 -15.92 24.52
C PRO A 359 -6.21 -16.16 24.89
N GLU A 360 -5.70 -17.38 24.71
CA GLU A 360 -4.30 -17.71 24.99
C GLU A 360 -3.34 -17.14 23.94
N LEU A 361 -3.75 -17.08 22.67
CA LEU A 361 -3.03 -16.39 21.60
C LEU A 361 -2.97 -14.88 21.90
N ASP A 362 -4.09 -14.27 22.31
CA ASP A 362 -4.12 -12.86 22.69
C ASP A 362 -3.17 -12.57 23.87
N SER A 363 -3.15 -13.44 24.88
CA SER A 363 -2.20 -13.35 26.00
C SER A 363 -0.74 -13.48 25.54
N LEU A 364 -0.45 -14.38 24.60
CA LEU A 364 0.90 -14.53 24.05
C LEU A 364 1.31 -13.27 23.27
N LEU A 365 0.47 -12.78 22.37
CA LEU A 365 0.72 -11.57 21.59
C LEU A 365 0.89 -10.34 22.51
N SER A 366 0.06 -10.24 23.55
CA SER A 366 0.11 -9.17 24.55
C SER A 366 1.40 -9.15 25.39
N SER A 367 2.20 -10.23 25.36
CA SER A 367 3.47 -10.30 26.09
C SER A 367 4.65 -9.67 25.35
N HIS A 368 4.48 -9.30 24.07
CA HIS A 368 5.56 -8.73 23.28
C HIS A 368 5.16 -7.42 22.62
N SER A 369 6.05 -6.43 22.70
CA SER A 369 5.74 -5.06 22.34
C SER A 369 5.39 -4.85 20.85
N LEU A 370 5.94 -5.66 19.96
CA LEU A 370 5.66 -5.61 18.51
C LEU A 370 4.27 -6.15 18.13
N PHE A 371 3.57 -6.83 19.04
CA PHE A 371 2.30 -7.51 18.75
C PHE A 371 1.13 -6.86 19.48
N LEU A 372 1.20 -5.56 19.80
CA LEU A 372 0.17 -4.84 20.56
C LEU A 372 -0.66 -3.94 19.66
N LEU A 373 -1.99 -4.14 19.63
CA LEU A 373 -2.91 -3.21 18.98
C LEU A 373 -2.79 -1.80 19.59
N GLY A 374 -2.58 -1.72 20.91
CA GLY A 374 -2.42 -0.44 21.61
C GLY A 374 -1.27 0.40 21.07
N ARG A 375 -0.16 -0.19 20.62
CA ARG A 375 0.93 0.60 20.02
C ARG A 375 0.55 1.23 18.69
N TRP A 376 -0.15 0.49 17.84
CA TRP A 376 -0.66 1.01 16.56
C TRP A 376 -1.62 2.19 16.78
N LEU A 377 -2.58 2.02 17.71
CA LEU A 377 -3.56 3.06 18.02
C LEU A 377 -2.94 4.27 18.72
N GLU A 378 -2.02 4.07 19.66
CA GLU A 378 -1.33 5.20 20.32
C GLU A 378 -0.42 5.96 19.35
N SER A 379 0.21 5.28 18.37
CA SER A 379 0.96 5.96 17.30
C SER A 379 0.05 6.84 16.46
N ALA A 380 -1.12 6.33 16.07
CA ALA A 380 -2.12 7.12 15.35
C ALA A 380 -2.55 8.36 16.16
N ARG A 381 -2.74 8.20 17.48
CA ARG A 381 -3.11 9.33 18.36
C ARG A 381 -2.00 10.32 18.59
N ALA A 382 -0.75 9.88 18.70
CA ALA A 382 0.41 10.76 18.85
C ALA A 382 0.59 11.70 17.64
N MET A 383 0.10 11.28 16.47
CA MET A 383 0.06 12.13 15.27
C MET A 383 -1.00 13.23 15.33
N ALA A 384 -1.98 13.16 16.23
CA ALA A 384 -2.98 14.20 16.41
C ALA A 384 -2.46 15.41 17.18
N THR A 385 -3.18 16.52 17.09
CA THR A 385 -2.97 17.75 17.87
C THR A 385 -4.19 18.12 18.73
N SER A 386 -5.27 17.34 18.61
CA SER A 386 -6.48 17.47 19.43
C SER A 386 -7.16 16.11 19.63
N ASP A 387 -8.04 16.01 20.63
CA ASP A 387 -8.80 14.77 20.87
C ASP A 387 -9.68 14.37 19.70
N ARG A 388 -10.27 15.34 18.99
CA ARG A 388 -11.09 15.09 17.80
C ARG A 388 -10.26 14.46 16.67
N GLU A 389 -9.07 14.98 16.41
CA GLU A 389 -8.15 14.39 15.43
C GLU A 389 -7.71 12.99 15.88
N ALA A 390 -7.40 12.82 17.17
CA ALA A 390 -6.99 11.53 17.71
C ALA A 390 -8.09 10.47 17.59
N GLU A 391 -9.36 10.84 17.80
CA GLU A 391 -10.51 9.97 17.54
C GLU A 391 -10.64 9.59 16.07
N GLN A 392 -10.45 10.54 15.14
CA GLN A 392 -10.49 10.27 13.71
C GLN A 392 -9.36 9.33 13.27
N TYR A 393 -8.14 9.57 13.74
CA TYR A 393 -6.98 8.74 13.39
C TYR A 393 -7.08 7.34 13.97
N GLU A 394 -7.63 7.20 15.18
CA GLU A 394 -7.92 5.89 15.76
C GLU A 394 -9.02 5.14 14.98
N LEU A 395 -10.07 5.84 14.53
CA LEU A 395 -11.09 5.26 13.65
C LEU A 395 -10.46 4.75 12.34
N ASN A 396 -9.59 5.56 11.73
CA ASN A 396 -8.84 5.20 10.53
C ASN A 396 -8.01 3.92 10.77
N ALA A 397 -7.23 3.91 11.86
CA ALA A 397 -6.35 2.81 12.23
C ALA A 397 -7.10 1.49 12.50
N ARG A 398 -8.26 1.55 13.18
CA ARG A 398 -9.10 0.38 13.44
C ARG A 398 -9.75 -0.14 12.17
N ASN A 399 -10.32 0.78 11.38
CA ASN A 399 -11.05 0.40 10.18
C ASN A 399 -10.12 -0.27 9.18
N GLN A 400 -8.91 0.28 8.97
CA GLN A 400 -7.92 -0.27 8.03
C GLN A 400 -7.60 -1.74 8.31
N VAL A 401 -7.40 -2.14 9.58
CA VAL A 401 -7.03 -3.51 9.95
C VAL A 401 -8.23 -4.47 10.12
N THR A 402 -9.45 -4.00 9.83
CA THR A 402 -10.70 -4.78 9.96
C THR A 402 -11.61 -4.60 8.74
N LEU A 403 -12.57 -3.67 8.79
CA LEU A 403 -13.60 -3.48 7.78
C LEU A 403 -13.08 -2.92 6.45
N TRP A 404 -11.98 -2.16 6.50
CA TRP A 404 -11.32 -1.45 5.40
C TRP A 404 -12.17 -0.35 4.71
N GLY A 405 -13.49 -0.45 4.77
CA GLY A 405 -14.45 0.56 4.33
C GLY A 405 -15.64 0.69 5.28
N PRO A 406 -16.62 1.55 4.96
CA PRO A 406 -17.80 1.77 5.80
C PRO A 406 -18.68 0.54 5.96
N SER A 407 -18.69 -0.33 4.94
CA SER A 407 -19.60 -1.47 4.83
C SER A 407 -18.87 -2.82 4.81
N GLY A 408 -17.62 -2.87 5.30
CA GLY A 408 -16.80 -4.09 5.18
C GLY A 408 -16.32 -4.33 3.75
N ASN A 409 -16.06 -3.25 2.99
CA ASN A 409 -15.80 -3.31 1.55
C ASN A 409 -14.64 -4.23 1.16
N ILE A 410 -13.61 -4.31 2.00
CA ILE A 410 -12.48 -5.25 1.83
C ILE A 410 -12.17 -5.90 3.18
N LEU A 411 -13.22 -6.51 3.74
CA LEU A 411 -13.22 -7.10 5.08
C LEU A 411 -12.00 -8.00 5.33
N ASP A 412 -11.28 -7.73 6.41
CA ASP A 412 -10.10 -8.45 6.90
C ASP A 412 -8.89 -8.48 5.95
N TYR A 413 -8.87 -7.67 4.90
CA TYR A 413 -7.76 -7.66 3.93
C TYR A 413 -6.41 -7.38 4.59
N ALA A 414 -6.37 -6.37 5.46
CA ALA A 414 -5.20 -5.99 6.23
C ALA A 414 -5.25 -6.49 7.67
N ASN A 415 -5.74 -7.72 7.86
CA ASN A 415 -5.78 -8.38 9.16
C ASN A 415 -4.40 -8.39 9.85
N LYS A 416 -4.41 -8.45 11.18
CA LYS A 416 -3.19 -8.51 11.99
C LYS A 416 -3.39 -9.49 13.14
N GLN A 417 -2.33 -10.16 13.56
CA GLN A 417 -2.36 -10.95 14.80
C GLN A 417 -1.77 -10.09 15.92
N LEU A 418 -2.63 -9.29 16.56
CA LEU A 418 -2.25 -8.37 17.65
C LEU A 418 -3.05 -8.65 18.91
N GLY A 419 -2.40 -8.57 20.07
CA GLY A 419 -3.04 -8.55 21.38
C GLY A 419 -4.02 -7.38 21.49
N GLY A 420 -5.21 -7.65 22.01
CA GLY A 420 -6.38 -6.78 21.97
C GLY A 420 -7.26 -7.01 20.73
N LEU A 421 -6.68 -7.05 19.52
CA LEU A 421 -7.43 -7.30 18.28
C LEU A 421 -7.95 -8.75 18.23
N VAL A 422 -7.12 -9.72 18.63
CA VAL A 422 -7.53 -11.13 18.68
C VAL A 422 -8.68 -11.35 19.64
N LEU A 423 -8.59 -10.79 20.85
CA LEU A 423 -9.64 -10.95 21.85
C LEU A 423 -10.93 -10.22 21.49
N ASP A 424 -10.87 -8.93 21.12
CA ASP A 424 -12.08 -8.11 21.01
C ASP A 424 -12.70 -8.05 19.61
N TYR A 425 -12.01 -8.54 18.59
CA TYR A 425 -12.54 -8.61 17.22
C TYR A 425 -12.67 -10.07 16.76
N TYR A 426 -11.56 -10.82 16.62
CA TYR A 426 -11.62 -12.18 16.08
C TYR A 426 -12.37 -13.16 17.00
N ALA A 427 -12.06 -13.17 18.31
CA ALA A 427 -12.68 -14.12 19.23
C ALA A 427 -14.18 -13.87 19.43
N VAL A 428 -14.62 -12.61 19.38
CA VAL A 428 -16.06 -12.27 19.45
C VAL A 428 -16.80 -12.79 18.21
N ARG A 429 -16.22 -12.65 17.02
CA ARG A 429 -16.79 -13.18 15.76
C ARG A 429 -16.89 -14.71 15.79
N TRP A 430 -15.81 -15.38 16.21
CA TRP A 430 -15.80 -16.84 16.37
C TRP A 430 -16.80 -17.31 17.44
N SER A 431 -16.96 -16.57 18.54
CA SER A 431 -17.93 -16.90 19.58
C SER A 431 -19.36 -16.81 19.06
N LEU A 432 -19.69 -15.76 18.30
CA LEU A 432 -20.99 -15.61 17.64
C LEU A 432 -21.24 -16.72 16.62
N PHE A 433 -20.23 -17.08 15.83
CA PHE A 433 -20.35 -18.16 14.85
C PHE A 433 -20.68 -19.49 15.53
N VAL A 434 -19.92 -19.86 16.56
CA VAL A 434 -20.16 -21.11 17.29
C VAL A 434 -21.52 -21.09 18.01
N SER A 435 -21.95 -19.95 18.58
CA SER A 435 -23.27 -19.88 19.22
C SER A 435 -24.41 -20.11 18.22
N VAL A 436 -24.33 -19.50 17.02
CA VAL A 436 -25.35 -19.67 15.97
C VAL A 436 -25.34 -21.10 15.42
N LEU A 437 -24.16 -21.73 15.26
CA LEU A 437 -24.07 -23.14 14.87
C LEU A 437 -24.70 -24.07 15.91
N VAL A 438 -24.45 -23.84 17.20
CA VAL A 438 -25.03 -24.64 18.28
C VAL A 438 -26.55 -24.45 18.34
N GLU A 439 -27.06 -23.24 18.15
CA GLU A 439 -28.49 -22.96 18.08
C GLU A 439 -29.15 -23.65 16.88
N SER A 440 -28.50 -23.61 15.71
CA SER A 440 -28.96 -24.31 14.50
C SER A 440 -29.07 -25.82 14.75
N LEU A 441 -28.06 -26.43 15.37
CA LEU A 441 -28.05 -27.86 15.70
C LEU A 441 -29.13 -28.23 16.74
N ASN A 442 -29.33 -27.40 17.77
CA ASN A 442 -30.29 -27.68 18.85
C ASN A 442 -31.75 -27.48 18.43
N SER A 443 -32.02 -26.51 17.55
CA SER A 443 -33.37 -26.17 17.10
C SER A 443 -33.81 -26.93 15.85
N GLY A 444 -32.86 -27.53 15.12
CA GLY A 444 -33.11 -28.14 13.81
C GLY A 444 -33.32 -27.10 12.69
N ILE A 445 -33.18 -25.80 12.98
CA ILE A 445 -33.25 -24.74 11.97
C ILE A 445 -31.90 -24.64 11.26
N PRO A 446 -31.83 -24.70 9.92
CA PRO A 446 -30.56 -24.59 9.19
C PRO A 446 -29.81 -23.28 9.46
N PHE A 447 -28.48 -23.34 9.43
CA PHE A 447 -27.64 -22.15 9.51
C PHE A 447 -27.86 -21.25 8.27
N HIS A 448 -28.30 -20.02 8.50
CA HIS A 448 -28.52 -19.03 7.44
C HIS A 448 -27.36 -18.03 7.37
N GLN A 449 -26.46 -18.22 6.39
CA GLN A 449 -25.25 -17.41 6.22
C GLN A 449 -25.55 -15.91 6.15
N ASP A 450 -26.61 -15.48 5.45
CA ASP A 450 -26.93 -14.06 5.29
C ASP A 450 -27.34 -13.38 6.62
N GLN A 451 -28.07 -14.10 7.47
CA GLN A 451 -28.45 -13.59 8.79
C GLN A 451 -27.22 -13.50 9.71
N PHE A 452 -26.35 -14.52 9.66
CA PHE A 452 -25.08 -14.49 10.38
C PHE A 452 -24.21 -13.32 9.91
N ASN A 453 -24.10 -13.10 8.60
CA ASN A 453 -23.34 -11.99 8.01
C ASN A 453 -23.84 -10.63 8.53
N GLN A 454 -25.16 -10.42 8.61
CA GLN A 454 -25.72 -9.20 9.19
C GLN A 454 -25.39 -9.03 10.67
N ALA A 455 -25.45 -10.12 11.45
CA ALA A 455 -25.17 -10.11 12.87
C ALA A 455 -23.68 -9.89 13.17
N VAL A 456 -22.78 -10.62 12.50
CA VAL A 456 -21.33 -10.49 12.69
C VAL A 456 -20.83 -9.12 12.25
N PHE A 457 -21.44 -8.51 11.22
CA PHE A 457 -21.11 -7.15 10.82
C PHE A 457 -21.40 -6.11 11.90
N GLN A 458 -22.41 -6.32 12.77
CA GLN A 458 -22.63 -5.42 13.92
C GLN A 458 -21.53 -5.56 14.97
N VAL A 459 -20.99 -6.77 15.16
CA VAL A 459 -19.83 -7.01 16.04
C VAL A 459 -18.59 -6.30 15.49
N GLU A 460 -18.34 -6.46 14.18
CA GLU A 460 -17.20 -5.86 13.50
C GLU A 460 -17.26 -4.33 13.53
N ARG A 461 -18.44 -3.74 13.26
CA ARG A 461 -18.66 -2.30 13.45
C ARG A 461 -18.52 -1.88 14.91
N GLY A 462 -19.06 -2.66 15.84
CA GLY A 462 -18.93 -2.41 17.27
C GLY A 462 -17.47 -2.23 17.67
N PHE A 463 -16.57 -3.11 17.21
CA PHE A 463 -15.14 -2.98 17.46
C PHE A 463 -14.52 -1.67 16.91
N VAL A 464 -14.88 -1.30 15.68
CA VAL A 464 -14.34 -0.09 15.03
C VAL A 464 -14.74 1.19 15.76
N TYR A 465 -15.96 1.25 16.30
CA TYR A 465 -16.53 2.47 16.90
C TYR A 465 -16.55 2.48 18.45
N ASN A 466 -16.12 1.42 19.15
CA ASN A 466 -16.22 1.31 20.61
C ASN A 466 -15.29 2.24 21.42
N ARG A 467 -14.32 2.92 20.78
CA ARG A 467 -13.33 3.81 21.41
C ARG A 467 -12.54 3.17 22.57
N LYS A 468 -12.49 1.84 22.66
CA LYS A 468 -11.84 1.10 23.76
C LYS A 468 -10.33 1.30 23.72
N ARG A 469 -9.72 1.77 24.81
CA ARG A 469 -8.24 1.86 24.91
C ARG A 469 -7.61 0.48 25.05
N TYR A 470 -6.45 0.30 24.42
CA TYR A 470 -5.65 -0.93 24.50
C TYR A 470 -4.27 -0.65 25.09
N PRO A 471 -3.71 -1.56 25.91
CA PRO A 471 -2.36 -1.39 26.44
C PRO A 471 -1.30 -1.29 25.33
N ALA A 472 -0.38 -0.32 25.46
CA ALA A 472 0.79 -0.15 24.59
C ALA A 472 2.10 -0.72 25.18
N VAL A 473 2.00 -1.30 26.38
CA VAL A 473 3.10 -1.93 27.14
C VAL A 473 2.80 -3.42 27.29
N PRO A 474 3.79 -4.31 27.07
CA PRO A 474 3.58 -5.75 27.16
C PRO A 474 3.24 -6.19 28.58
N ALA A 475 2.48 -7.29 28.70
CA ALA A 475 2.13 -7.92 29.96
C ALA A 475 2.35 -9.44 29.90
N GLY A 476 3.00 -9.98 30.94
CA GLY A 476 3.37 -11.39 31.03
C GLY A 476 4.75 -11.70 30.42
N ASP A 477 5.19 -12.95 30.56
CA ASP A 477 6.48 -13.44 30.06
C ASP A 477 6.24 -14.35 28.83
N THR A 478 6.79 -13.94 27.68
CA THR A 478 6.56 -14.63 26.39
C THR A 478 7.01 -16.09 26.42
N LEU A 479 8.16 -16.40 27.05
CA LEU A 479 8.70 -17.75 27.09
C LEU A 479 7.84 -18.68 27.96
N GLN A 480 7.43 -18.21 29.14
CA GLN A 480 6.57 -18.95 30.05
C GLN A 480 5.19 -19.22 29.43
N ILE A 481 4.58 -18.21 28.80
CA ILE A 481 3.30 -18.37 28.11
C ILE A 481 3.46 -19.37 26.97
N SER A 482 4.47 -19.22 26.12
CA SER A 482 4.73 -20.13 24.98
C SER A 482 4.94 -21.57 25.43
N ARG A 483 5.74 -21.79 26.50
CA ARG A 483 5.99 -23.12 27.06
C ARG A 483 4.71 -23.76 27.59
N ARG A 484 3.84 -22.99 28.25
CA ARG A 484 2.54 -23.45 28.73
C ARG A 484 1.65 -23.88 27.55
N LEU A 485 1.60 -23.10 26.47
CA LEU A 485 0.82 -23.44 25.28
C LEU A 485 1.36 -24.68 24.58
N PHE A 486 2.68 -24.78 24.42
CA PHE A 486 3.32 -25.97 23.85
C PHE A 486 2.95 -27.23 24.63
N LEU A 487 3.12 -27.21 25.97
CA LEU A 487 2.78 -28.35 26.82
C LEU A 487 1.29 -28.73 26.79
N LYS A 488 0.41 -27.76 26.49
CA LYS A 488 -1.04 -27.97 26.45
C LYS A 488 -1.53 -28.52 25.11
N TYR A 489 -0.95 -28.07 23.99
CA TYR A 489 -1.46 -28.34 22.64
C TYR A 489 -0.57 -29.21 21.77
N TYR A 490 0.73 -29.35 22.10
CA TYR A 490 1.61 -30.25 21.36
C TYR A 490 1.28 -31.69 21.76
N PRO A 491 0.98 -32.58 20.78
CA PRO A 491 0.74 -33.99 21.07
C PRO A 491 1.98 -34.61 21.75
N ARG A 492 1.77 -35.40 22.79
CA ARG A 492 2.85 -36.20 23.40
C ARG A 492 3.26 -37.36 22.51
#